data_AF-A0A821K602-F1
#
_entry.id   AF-A0A821K602-F1
#
_cell.length_a   1.000
_cell.length_b   1.000
_cell.length_c   1.000
_cell.angle_alpha   90.00
_cell.angle_beta   90.00
_cell.angle_gamma   90.00
#
_symmetry.space_group_name_H-M   'P 1'
#
loop_
_entity.id
_entity.type
_entity.pdbx_description
1 polymer ?
#
loop_
_entity_poly.entity_id
_entity_poly.type
_entity_poly.pdbx_seq_one_letter_code
_entity_poly.pdbx_strand_id
1 'polypeptide(L)'
;MACAYKDPSTAIGLILGTGTNACYIESLDKVGTWKGNYNEPKQVIINMEWGAFGDNGRLNLIRTKYDEEVDLSSMNPGKQIFEKMISGLYMGEIVRLIILDLLQQELLFLGHRDTYGDYKTPLYNRGGFYTKFVSTVETDEGIQFSNTRRVLEDIGIRNPTYDDCAIVRHICRQVSKRAAKLAAAGEWLFFCQCFIQIFSSGGTI
;
A
#
# COMPACT_ATOMS: atom_id res chain seq x y z
N MET A 1 0.77 21.49 5.96
CA MET A 1 1.26 22.64 6.75
C MET A 1 2.78 22.68 6.87
N ALA A 2 3.46 21.64 7.39
CA ALA A 2 4.92 21.69 7.55
C ALA A 2 5.71 21.90 6.24
N CYS A 3 5.36 21.18 5.16
CA CYS A 3 5.98 21.41 3.85
C CYS A 3 5.63 22.79 3.28
N ALA A 4 4.36 23.20 3.40
CA ALA A 4 3.88 24.51 2.94
C ALA A 4 4.61 25.71 3.59
N TYR A 5 5.14 25.54 4.81
CA TYR A 5 5.96 26.55 5.47
C TYR A 5 7.29 26.81 4.74
N LYS A 6 7.89 25.77 4.15
CA LYS A 6 9.13 25.88 3.37
C LYS A 6 8.87 26.11 1.87
N ASP A 7 7.82 25.51 1.35
CA ASP A 7 7.42 25.58 -0.05
C ASP A 7 5.94 25.97 -0.16
N PRO A 8 5.64 27.26 -0.40
CA PRO A 8 4.27 27.76 -0.51
C PRO A 8 3.43 27.10 -1.61
N SER A 9 4.06 26.41 -2.58
CA SER A 9 3.36 25.67 -3.64
C SER A 9 2.77 24.34 -3.17
N THR A 10 3.06 23.91 -1.93
CA THR A 10 2.52 22.66 -1.38
C THR A 10 1.00 22.74 -1.21
N ALA A 11 0.27 22.07 -2.10
CA ALA A 11 -1.19 21.97 -2.05
C ALA A 11 -1.72 20.65 -1.46
N ILE A 12 -0.90 19.60 -1.42
CA ILE A 12 -1.28 18.24 -1.03
C ILE A 12 -0.34 17.73 0.07
N GLY A 13 -0.90 17.08 1.08
CA GLY A 13 -0.18 16.26 2.05
C GLY A 13 -0.54 14.79 1.86
N LEU A 14 0.46 13.92 1.85
CA LEU A 14 0.29 12.49 1.65
C LEU A 14 1.05 11.70 2.71
N ILE A 15 0.40 10.67 3.26
CA ILE A 15 0.99 9.71 4.18
C ILE A 15 0.94 8.33 3.53
N LEU A 16 2.12 7.73 3.37
CA LEU A 16 2.31 6.34 2.95
C LEU A 16 3.21 5.64 3.98
N GLY A 17 2.61 4.91 4.91
CA GLY A 17 3.32 4.23 6.00
C GLY A 17 2.52 3.05 6.52
N THR A 18 2.43 2.89 7.85
CA THR A 18 1.57 1.87 8.47
C THR A 18 0.12 2.01 8.00
N GLY A 19 -0.40 3.24 8.01
CA GLY A 19 -1.64 3.60 7.33
C GLY A 19 -1.37 4.43 6.09
N THR A 20 -2.44 4.85 5.43
CA THR A 20 -2.34 5.85 4.38
C THR A 20 -3.48 6.86 4.44
N ASN A 21 -3.14 8.13 4.28
CA ASN A 21 -4.10 9.21 4.21
C ASN A 21 -3.60 10.33 3.29
N ALA A 22 -4.52 11.15 2.79
CA ALA A 22 -4.22 12.34 2.02
C ALA A 22 -5.03 13.53 2.55
N CYS A 23 -4.46 14.72 2.44
CA CYS A 23 -5.17 15.98 2.65
C CYS A 23 -4.79 16.98 1.57
N TYR A 24 -5.66 17.93 1.31
CA TYR A 24 -5.42 18.97 0.31
C TYR A 24 -6.13 20.27 0.68
N ILE A 25 -5.75 21.36 0.02
CA ILE A 25 -6.39 22.67 0.15
C ILE A 25 -7.56 22.76 -0.84
N GLU A 26 -8.76 23.03 -0.31
CA GLU A 26 -10.01 23.18 -1.07
C GLU A 26 -10.58 24.59 -0.84
N SER A 27 -11.27 25.11 -1.84
CA SER A 27 -11.96 26.40 -1.77
C SER A 27 -13.27 26.28 -0.98
N LEU A 28 -13.56 27.25 -0.11
CA LEU A 28 -14.74 27.21 0.78
C LEU A 28 -16.07 27.10 0.02
N ASP A 29 -16.17 27.69 -1.17
CA ASP A 29 -17.37 27.64 -2.01
C ASP A 29 -17.71 26.23 -2.53
N LYS A 30 -16.73 25.32 -2.54
CA LYS A 30 -16.93 23.92 -2.96
C LYS A 30 -17.25 22.98 -1.79
N VAL A 31 -17.10 23.45 -0.56
CA VAL A 31 -17.37 22.67 0.64
C VAL A 31 -18.80 22.90 1.09
N GLY A 32 -19.75 22.16 0.48
CA GLY A 32 -21.18 22.31 0.78
C GLY A 32 -21.58 21.99 2.24
N THR A 33 -20.69 21.38 3.02
CA THR A 33 -20.89 21.10 4.45
C THR A 33 -20.28 22.16 5.37
N TRP A 34 -19.66 23.21 4.84
CA TRP A 34 -19.03 24.26 5.62
C TRP A 34 -20.06 25.08 6.40
N LYS A 35 -19.85 25.18 7.72
CA LYS A 35 -20.70 25.95 8.66
C LYS A 35 -20.00 27.16 9.26
N GLY A 36 -18.74 27.39 8.88
CA GLY A 36 -17.94 28.52 9.36
C GLY A 36 -18.27 29.82 8.62
N ASN A 37 -17.48 30.85 8.89
CA ASN A 37 -17.53 32.09 8.09
C ASN A 37 -16.81 31.90 6.75
N TYR A 38 -17.09 32.79 5.80
CA TYR A 38 -16.48 32.83 4.46
C TYR A 38 -15.50 34.02 4.33
N ASN A 39 -14.89 34.42 5.45
CA ASN A 39 -13.88 35.47 5.44
C ASN A 39 -12.57 34.94 4.85
N GLU A 40 -11.66 35.84 4.49
CA GLU A 40 -10.34 35.44 4.01
C GLU A 40 -9.51 34.79 5.14
N PRO A 41 -8.73 33.73 4.84
CA PRO A 41 -8.60 33.09 3.53
C PRO A 41 -9.80 32.19 3.20
N LYS A 42 -10.32 32.28 1.97
CA LYS A 42 -11.45 31.44 1.49
C LYS A 42 -11.08 29.99 1.16
N GLN A 43 -10.17 29.42 1.92
CA GLN A 43 -9.65 28.07 1.72
C GLN A 43 -9.69 27.28 3.03
N VAL A 44 -9.84 25.96 2.91
CA VAL A 44 -9.83 25.02 4.03
C VAL A 44 -9.04 23.78 3.66
N ILE A 45 -8.39 23.18 4.65
CA ILE A 45 -7.74 21.89 4.47
C ILE A 45 -8.77 20.78 4.66
N ILE A 46 -8.94 19.94 3.64
CA ILE A 46 -9.77 18.75 3.70
C ILE A 46 -8.89 17.57 4.08
N ASN A 47 -9.18 16.98 5.25
CA ASN A 47 -8.68 15.66 5.59
C ASN A 47 -9.60 14.62 4.95
N MET A 48 -9.07 13.81 4.03
CA MET A 48 -9.89 12.92 3.22
C MET A 48 -10.32 11.66 3.95
N GLU A 49 -9.47 11.15 4.85
CA GLU A 49 -9.61 9.79 5.38
C GLU A 49 -9.83 8.77 4.25
N TRP A 50 -9.02 8.88 3.19
CA TRP A 50 -9.22 8.15 1.93
C TRP A 50 -9.09 6.63 2.04
N GLY A 51 -8.63 6.13 3.20
CA GLY A 51 -8.46 4.71 3.45
C GLY A 51 -9.78 3.95 3.31
N ALA A 52 -10.91 4.60 3.64
CA ALA A 52 -12.26 4.06 3.51
C ALA A 52 -12.79 4.02 2.06
N PHE A 53 -12.01 4.50 1.07
CA PHE A 53 -12.43 4.40 -0.32
C PHE A 53 -12.60 2.93 -0.73
N GLY A 54 -13.72 2.62 -1.38
CA GLY A 54 -14.06 1.24 -1.75
C GLY A 54 -14.82 0.42 -0.70
N ASP A 55 -15.02 0.92 0.52
CA ASP A 55 -15.85 0.25 1.56
C ASP A 55 -17.28 -0.05 1.08
N ASN A 56 -17.77 0.74 0.12
CA ASN A 56 -19.07 0.54 -0.53
C ASN A 56 -19.05 -0.47 -1.70
N GLY A 57 -17.98 -1.25 -1.84
CA GLY A 57 -17.81 -2.28 -2.87
C GLY A 57 -17.32 -1.78 -4.22
N ARG A 58 -17.05 -0.47 -4.39
CA ARG A 58 -16.60 0.12 -5.67
C ARG A 58 -15.24 -0.40 -6.14
N LEU A 59 -14.42 -0.93 -5.23
CA LEU A 59 -13.11 -1.50 -5.55
C LEU A 59 -13.13 -3.03 -5.69
N ASN A 60 -14.27 -3.70 -5.56
CA ASN A 60 -14.34 -5.17 -5.59
C ASN A 60 -13.80 -5.77 -6.90
N LEU A 61 -13.94 -5.07 -8.02
CA LEU A 61 -13.44 -5.54 -9.32
C LEU A 61 -11.91 -5.71 -9.36
N ILE A 62 -11.17 -4.92 -8.58
CA ILE A 62 -9.70 -4.94 -8.58
C ILE A 62 -9.11 -5.66 -7.36
N ARG A 63 -9.96 -6.12 -6.43
CA ARG A 63 -9.54 -6.90 -5.26
C ARG A 63 -9.27 -8.33 -5.68
N THR A 64 -8.22 -8.89 -5.11
CA THR A 64 -7.89 -10.31 -5.24
C THR A 64 -8.41 -11.09 -4.04
N LYS A 65 -8.45 -12.42 -4.15
CA LYS A 65 -8.72 -13.31 -3.01
C LYS A 65 -7.81 -13.04 -1.80
N TYR A 66 -6.58 -12.55 -2.03
CA TYR A 66 -5.65 -12.20 -0.96
C TYR A 66 -6.04 -10.91 -0.24
N ASP A 67 -6.55 -9.90 -0.98
CA ASP A 67 -7.05 -8.66 -0.38
C ASP A 67 -8.34 -8.91 0.42
N GLU A 68 -9.17 -9.85 -0.05
CA GLU A 68 -10.36 -10.30 0.68
C GLU A 68 -9.99 -11.01 1.99
N GLU A 69 -9.03 -11.94 1.95
CA GLU A 69 -8.56 -12.64 3.16
C GLU A 69 -7.92 -11.67 4.18
N VAL A 70 -7.12 -10.70 3.73
CA VAL A 70 -6.57 -9.65 4.59
C VAL A 70 -7.68 -8.84 5.25
N ASP A 71 -8.71 -8.47 4.50
CA ASP A 71 -9.84 -7.71 4.99
C ASP A 71 -10.69 -8.49 6.00
N LEU A 72 -11.08 -9.72 5.66
CA LEU A 72 -11.88 -10.61 6.51
C LEU A 72 -11.20 -10.92 7.83
N SER A 73 -9.88 -11.13 7.80
CA SER A 73 -9.11 -11.40 9.00
C SER A 73 -8.83 -10.13 9.81
N SER A 74 -8.91 -8.93 9.23
CA SER A 74 -8.54 -7.67 9.91
C SER A 74 -9.39 -7.35 11.15
N MET A 75 -8.95 -6.39 11.97
CA MET A 75 -9.74 -5.91 13.11
C MET A 75 -11.09 -5.30 12.67
N ASN A 76 -11.14 -4.71 11.47
CA ASN A 76 -12.31 -4.01 10.96
C ASN A 76 -12.67 -4.54 9.56
N PRO A 77 -13.28 -5.72 9.43
CA PRO A 77 -13.69 -6.26 8.13
C PRO A 77 -14.65 -5.33 7.38
N GLY A 78 -14.47 -5.18 6.07
CA GLY A 78 -15.27 -4.31 5.22
C GLY A 78 -14.99 -2.81 5.38
N LYS A 79 -13.96 -2.45 6.15
CA LYS A 79 -13.54 -1.06 6.38
C LYS A 79 -12.12 -0.83 5.90
N GLN A 80 -11.79 0.43 5.58
CA GLN A 80 -10.44 0.83 5.19
C GLN A 80 -9.91 0.04 3.98
N ILE A 81 -10.78 -0.26 3.01
CA ILE A 81 -10.45 -1.14 1.87
C ILE A 81 -9.27 -0.60 1.06
N PHE A 82 -9.25 0.69 0.75
CA PHE A 82 -8.15 1.30 0.00
C PHE A 82 -6.83 1.28 0.78
N GLU A 83 -6.88 1.56 2.09
CA GLU A 83 -5.70 1.50 2.95
C GLU A 83 -5.13 0.08 3.00
N LYS A 84 -5.97 -0.95 3.11
CA LYS A 84 -5.56 -2.36 3.11
C LYS A 84 -4.85 -2.79 1.83
N MET A 85 -5.17 -2.16 0.70
CA MET A 85 -4.54 -2.49 -0.59
C MET A 85 -3.18 -1.81 -0.80
N ILE A 86 -2.85 -0.78 -0.02
CA ILE A 86 -1.71 0.12 -0.25
C ILE A 86 -0.70 0.10 0.91
N SER A 87 -1.19 0.15 2.15
CA SER A 87 -0.34 0.53 3.28
C SER A 87 0.67 -0.55 3.67
N GLY A 88 1.74 -0.10 4.31
CA GLY A 88 2.79 -0.96 4.82
C GLY A 88 2.36 -1.87 5.97
N LEU A 89 1.17 -1.69 6.56
CA LEU A 89 0.65 -2.65 7.54
C LEU A 89 0.21 -3.96 6.86
N TYR A 90 -0.33 -3.89 5.65
CA TYR A 90 -1.00 -5.01 4.98
C TYR A 90 -0.20 -5.58 3.81
N MET A 91 0.70 -4.81 3.21
CA MET A 91 1.49 -5.22 2.05
C MET A 91 2.24 -6.54 2.27
N GLY A 92 2.94 -6.67 3.40
CA GLY A 92 3.65 -7.91 3.73
C GLY A 92 2.72 -9.11 3.93
N GLU A 93 1.53 -8.90 4.48
CA GLU A 93 0.54 -9.97 4.67
C GLU A 93 -0.03 -10.47 3.34
N ILE A 94 -0.26 -9.57 2.37
CA ILE A 94 -0.66 -9.96 1.02
C ILE A 94 0.42 -10.83 0.36
N VAL A 95 1.69 -10.44 0.49
CA VAL A 95 2.82 -11.24 -0.02
C VAL A 95 2.87 -12.62 0.67
N ARG A 96 2.68 -12.68 1.99
CA ARG A 96 2.63 -13.93 2.77
C ARG A 96 1.58 -14.88 2.24
N LEU A 97 0.36 -14.38 2.01
CA LEU A 97 -0.77 -15.19 1.53
C LEU A 97 -0.52 -15.72 0.11
N ILE A 98 0.07 -14.92 -0.77
CA ILE A 98 0.46 -15.37 -2.12
C ILE A 98 1.51 -16.48 -2.04
N ILE A 99 2.55 -16.31 -1.21
CA ILE A 99 3.60 -17.32 -1.02
C ILE A 99 3.00 -18.63 -0.47
N LEU A 100 2.09 -18.54 0.50
CA LEU A 100 1.41 -19.72 1.05
C LEU A 100 0.53 -20.44 0.01
N ASP A 101 -0.21 -19.70 -0.81
CA ASP A 101 -1.03 -20.28 -1.87
C ASP A 101 -0.18 -21.02 -2.90
N LEU A 102 0.96 -20.45 -3.30
CA LEU A 102 1.92 -21.10 -4.21
C LEU A 102 2.61 -22.31 -3.58
N LEU A 103 2.90 -22.26 -2.27
CA LEU A 103 3.44 -23.39 -1.53
C LEU A 103 2.44 -24.55 -1.50
N GLN A 104 1.16 -24.25 -1.22
CA GLN A 104 0.08 -25.26 -1.19
C GLN A 104 -0.16 -25.89 -2.56
N GLN A 105 0.02 -25.12 -3.64
CA GLN A 105 -0.08 -25.60 -5.01
C GLN A 105 1.18 -26.32 -5.51
N GLU A 106 2.19 -26.50 -4.66
CA GLU A 106 3.46 -27.12 -5.02
C GLU A 106 4.17 -26.38 -6.18
N LEU A 107 4.07 -25.05 -6.20
CA LEU A 107 4.71 -24.18 -7.21
C LEU A 107 5.93 -23.42 -6.67
N LEU A 108 6.13 -23.44 -5.36
CA LEU A 108 7.21 -22.73 -4.68
C LEU A 108 7.80 -23.62 -3.57
N PHE A 109 9.12 -23.60 -3.41
CA PHE A 109 9.86 -24.34 -2.39
C PHE A 109 9.68 -25.87 -2.46
N LEU A 110 9.59 -26.41 -3.68
CA LEU A 110 9.31 -27.83 -3.98
C LEU A 110 10.21 -28.87 -3.27
N GLY A 111 11.43 -28.49 -2.90
CA GLY A 111 12.40 -29.36 -2.20
C GLY A 111 12.52 -29.11 -0.69
N HIS A 112 11.70 -28.24 -0.11
CA HIS A 112 11.85 -27.76 1.26
C HIS A 112 10.69 -28.15 2.18
N ARG A 113 9.95 -29.22 1.84
CA ARG A 113 8.80 -29.69 2.66
C ARG A 113 9.20 -29.99 4.10
N ASP A 114 10.41 -30.49 4.31
CA ASP A 114 10.94 -30.86 5.63
C ASP A 114 11.38 -29.65 6.48
N THR A 115 11.71 -28.52 5.86
CA THR A 115 12.15 -27.29 6.56
C THR A 115 11.01 -26.33 6.88
N TYR A 116 9.86 -26.45 6.22
CA TYR A 116 8.67 -25.62 6.48
C TYR A 116 7.61 -26.33 7.33
N GLY A 117 7.79 -27.62 7.64
CA GLY A 117 6.93 -28.34 8.59
C GLY A 117 7.07 -27.86 10.04
N ASP A 118 8.04 -26.99 10.34
CA ASP A 118 8.14 -26.32 11.63
C ASP A 118 7.21 -25.09 11.62
N TYR A 119 6.06 -25.23 12.28
CA TYR A 119 5.04 -24.22 12.57
C TYR A 119 5.57 -22.92 13.23
N LYS A 120 6.89 -22.85 13.47
CA LYS A 120 7.62 -21.69 13.98
C LYS A 120 8.06 -20.71 12.90
N THR A 121 7.95 -21.05 11.61
CA THR A 121 8.35 -20.11 10.55
C THR A 121 7.36 -18.93 10.46
N PRO A 122 7.85 -17.68 10.31
CA PRO A 122 7.00 -16.49 10.15
C PRO A 122 5.99 -16.58 9.01
N LEU A 123 6.16 -17.51 8.06
CA LEU A 123 5.24 -17.69 6.94
C LEU A 123 3.84 -18.20 7.37
N TYR A 124 3.75 -19.08 8.37
CA TYR A 124 2.46 -19.59 8.87
C TYR A 124 1.81 -18.66 9.91
N ASN A 125 2.59 -17.72 10.45
CA ASN A 125 2.08 -16.75 11.40
C ASN A 125 1.55 -15.54 10.64
N ARG A 126 0.29 -15.20 10.89
CA ARG A 126 -0.32 -13.97 10.39
C ARG A 126 0.51 -12.75 10.80
N GLY A 127 0.82 -11.88 9.86
CA GLY A 127 1.69 -10.72 10.09
C GLY A 127 3.17 -11.07 10.28
N GLY A 128 3.57 -12.32 10.05
CA GLY A 128 4.97 -12.75 10.16
C GLY A 128 5.84 -12.34 8.97
N PHE A 129 5.23 -11.95 7.84
CA PHE A 129 5.96 -11.37 6.72
C PHE A 129 5.84 -9.84 6.75
N TYR A 130 6.87 -9.17 7.27
CA TYR A 130 6.87 -7.73 7.42
C TYR A 130 7.12 -6.99 6.11
N THR A 131 6.58 -5.78 5.96
CA THR A 131 6.84 -4.92 4.79
C THR A 131 8.31 -4.58 4.58
N LYS A 132 9.14 -4.58 5.64
CA LYS A 132 10.61 -4.46 5.50
C LYS A 132 11.21 -5.56 4.62
N PHE A 133 10.62 -6.75 4.59
CA PHE A 133 11.06 -7.86 3.75
C PHE A 133 10.75 -7.57 2.28
N VAL A 134 9.57 -7.02 1.99
CA VAL A 134 9.19 -6.57 0.63
C VAL A 134 10.20 -5.55 0.13
N SER A 135 10.49 -4.50 0.92
CA SER A 135 11.47 -3.47 0.54
C SER A 135 12.87 -4.04 0.35
N THR A 136 13.33 -4.93 1.25
CA THR A 136 14.66 -5.57 1.18
C THR A 136 14.80 -6.46 -0.05
N VAL A 137 13.76 -7.20 -0.42
CA VAL A 137 13.74 -8.04 -1.63
C VAL A 137 13.81 -7.19 -2.90
N GLU A 138 13.22 -6.00 -2.89
CA GLU A 138 13.18 -5.14 -4.07
C GLU A 138 14.50 -4.47 -4.41
N THR A 139 15.36 -4.26 -3.41
CA THR A 139 16.70 -3.70 -3.59
C THR A 139 17.69 -4.67 -4.21
N ASP A 140 17.33 -5.96 -4.37
CA ASP A 140 18.18 -6.89 -5.11
C ASP A 140 18.38 -6.37 -6.54
N GLU A 141 19.64 -6.40 -7.00
CA GLU A 141 20.05 -6.12 -8.36
C GLU A 141 20.61 -7.39 -9.02
N GLY A 142 20.47 -7.49 -10.34
CA GLY A 142 20.94 -8.68 -11.08
C GLY A 142 20.23 -9.98 -10.69
N ILE A 143 20.98 -11.08 -10.72
CA ILE A 143 20.48 -12.47 -10.65
C ILE A 143 20.95 -13.26 -9.42
N GLN A 144 21.70 -12.63 -8.51
CA GLN A 144 22.24 -13.32 -7.32
C GLN A 144 21.21 -13.45 -6.19
N PHE A 145 20.27 -12.50 -6.13
CA PHE A 145 19.19 -12.45 -5.13
C PHE A 145 19.71 -12.51 -3.68
N SER A 146 20.80 -11.83 -3.37
CA SER A 146 21.46 -11.91 -2.06
C SER A 146 20.54 -11.46 -0.92
N ASN A 147 19.78 -10.38 -1.10
CA ASN A 147 18.83 -9.89 -0.11
C ASN A 147 17.61 -10.81 -0.01
N THR A 148 17.11 -11.33 -1.13
CA THR A 148 16.00 -12.28 -1.12
C THR A 148 16.38 -13.57 -0.40
N ARG A 149 17.57 -14.13 -0.65
CA ARG A 149 18.08 -15.31 0.06
C ARG A 149 18.14 -15.07 1.57
N ARG A 150 18.68 -13.92 1.99
CA ARG A 150 18.72 -13.54 3.41
C ARG A 150 17.34 -13.40 4.03
N VAL A 151 16.40 -12.76 3.34
CA VAL A 151 15.01 -12.63 3.81
C VAL A 151 14.34 -14.00 3.93
N LEU A 152 14.59 -14.88 2.97
CA LEU A 152 14.11 -16.26 3.00
C LEU A 152 14.71 -17.03 4.19
N GLU A 153 16.01 -16.89 4.45
CA GLU A 153 16.66 -17.46 5.64
C GLU A 153 16.07 -16.91 6.94
N ASP A 154 15.81 -15.60 7.03
CA ASP A 154 15.21 -14.94 8.20
C ASP A 154 13.80 -15.46 8.51
N ILE A 155 13.05 -15.90 7.49
CA ILE A 155 11.73 -16.52 7.67
C ILE A 155 11.80 -18.06 7.76
N GLY A 156 13.00 -18.63 7.85
CA GLY A 156 13.26 -20.06 8.11
C GLY A 156 13.48 -20.93 6.88
N ILE A 157 13.64 -20.33 5.70
CA ILE A 157 13.81 -21.03 4.43
C ILE A 157 15.30 -21.23 4.20
N ARG A 158 15.76 -22.47 4.32
CA ARG A 158 17.17 -22.80 4.08
C ARG A 158 17.38 -23.20 2.64
N ASN A 159 18.48 -22.76 2.04
CA ASN A 159 18.92 -23.14 0.69
C ASN A 159 17.90 -22.88 -0.44
N PRO A 160 17.24 -21.70 -0.52
CA PRO A 160 16.30 -21.42 -1.59
C PRO A 160 16.96 -21.53 -2.97
N THR A 161 16.23 -22.11 -3.92
CA THR A 161 16.70 -22.23 -5.30
C THR A 161 16.72 -20.87 -5.99
N TYR A 162 17.31 -20.82 -7.18
CA TYR A 162 17.24 -19.63 -8.02
C TYR A 162 15.79 -19.24 -8.32
N ASP A 163 14.98 -20.21 -8.73
CA ASP A 163 13.59 -20.00 -9.12
C ASP A 163 12.74 -19.53 -7.93
N ASP A 164 12.97 -20.10 -6.73
CA ASP A 164 12.32 -19.64 -5.51
C ASP A 164 12.56 -18.14 -5.25
N CYS A 165 13.83 -17.72 -5.37
CA CYS A 165 14.20 -16.32 -5.18
C CYS A 165 13.59 -15.42 -6.26
N ALA A 166 13.61 -15.87 -7.51
CA ALA A 166 13.05 -15.13 -8.64
C ALA A 166 11.53 -14.93 -8.48
N ILE A 167 10.80 -15.96 -8.06
CA ILE A 167 9.36 -15.92 -7.83
C ILE A 167 9.04 -14.99 -6.65
N VAL A 168 9.73 -15.13 -5.51
CA VAL A 168 9.49 -14.27 -4.33
C VAL A 168 9.74 -12.81 -4.65
N ARG A 169 10.84 -12.49 -5.36
CA ARG A 169 11.11 -11.12 -5.82
C ARG A 169 10.05 -10.61 -6.79
N HIS A 170 9.56 -11.48 -7.68
CA HIS A 170 8.47 -11.12 -8.59
C HIS A 170 7.21 -10.76 -7.81
N ILE A 171 6.80 -11.57 -6.82
CA ILE A 171 5.62 -11.33 -5.99
C ILE A 171 5.74 -9.99 -5.26
N CYS A 172 6.85 -9.76 -4.54
CA CYS A 172 7.10 -8.50 -3.83
C CYS A 172 6.92 -7.29 -4.76
N ARG A 173 7.56 -7.33 -5.94
CA ARG A 173 7.47 -6.27 -6.95
C ARG A 173 6.08 -6.04 -7.50
N GLN A 174 5.28 -7.09 -7.70
CA GLN A 174 3.90 -6.90 -8.20
C GLN A 174 3.02 -6.26 -7.14
N VAL A 175 3.14 -6.69 -5.88
CA VAL A 175 2.35 -6.14 -4.77
C VAL A 175 2.71 -4.68 -4.53
N SER A 176 3.99 -4.34 -4.44
CA SER A 176 4.42 -2.95 -4.25
C SER A 176 4.06 -2.05 -5.44
N LYS A 177 4.25 -2.53 -6.68
CA LYS A 177 3.92 -1.78 -7.90
C LYS A 177 2.42 -1.53 -7.98
N ARG A 178 1.60 -2.49 -7.55
CA ARG A 178 0.15 -2.30 -7.44
C ARG A 178 -0.17 -1.22 -6.40
N ALA A 179 0.40 -1.31 -5.20
CA ALA A 179 0.19 -0.31 -4.14
C ALA A 179 0.58 1.10 -4.60
N ALA A 180 1.75 1.24 -5.25
CA ALA A 180 2.22 2.51 -5.80
C ALA A 180 1.28 3.06 -6.88
N LYS A 181 0.78 2.20 -7.79
CA LYS A 181 -0.19 2.61 -8.81
C LYS A 181 -1.53 3.07 -8.21
N LEU A 182 -2.02 2.38 -7.18
CA LEU A 182 -3.26 2.76 -6.50
C LEU A 182 -3.10 4.08 -5.76
N ALA A 183 -1.99 4.27 -5.03
CA ALA A 183 -1.66 5.53 -4.38
C ALA A 183 -1.58 6.68 -5.39
N ALA A 184 -0.87 6.48 -6.50
CA ALA A 184 -0.75 7.47 -7.57
C ALA A 184 -2.10 7.78 -8.24
N ALA A 185 -2.97 6.78 -8.43
CA ALA A 185 -4.31 7.01 -8.97
C ALA A 185 -5.19 7.83 -8.02
N GLY A 186 -5.09 7.57 -6.71
CA GLY A 186 -5.75 8.38 -5.68
C GLY A 186 -5.24 9.81 -5.68
N GLU A 187 -3.91 9.99 -5.71
CA GLU A 187 -3.28 11.32 -5.76
C GLU A 187 -3.67 12.08 -7.03
N TRP A 188 -3.68 11.42 -8.19
CA TRP A 188 -4.03 12.03 -9.48
C TRP A 188 -5.45 12.61 -9.47
N LEU A 189 -6.41 11.91 -8.87
CA LEU A 189 -7.78 12.41 -8.73
C LEU A 189 -7.80 13.76 -7.99
N PHE A 190 -6.95 13.92 -6.98
CA PHE A 190 -6.84 15.17 -6.22
C PHE A 190 -6.09 16.24 -6.98
N PHE A 191 -5.02 15.87 -7.68
CA PHE A 191 -4.30 16.81 -8.52
C PHE A 191 -5.24 17.42 -9.57
N CYS A 192 -6.05 16.62 -10.26
CA CYS A 192 -7.06 17.15 -11.18
C CYS A 192 -8.06 18.08 -10.47
N GLN A 193 -8.54 17.70 -9.28
CA GLN A 193 -9.47 18.52 -8.50
C GLN A 193 -8.85 19.86 -8.11
N CYS A 194 -7.61 19.89 -7.60
CA CYS A 194 -6.86 21.10 -7.20
C CYS A 194 -6.46 21.96 -8.40
N PHE A 195 -5.95 21.35 -9.46
CA PHE A 195 -5.43 22.05 -10.64
C PHE A 195 -6.55 22.76 -11.40
N ILE A 196 -7.73 22.13 -11.50
CA ILE A 196 -8.92 22.80 -12.04
C ILE A 196 -9.24 24.07 -11.24
N GLN A 197 -9.03 24.10 -9.92
CA GLN A 197 -9.34 25.28 -9.09
C GLN A 197 -8.32 26.39 -9.27
N ILE A 198 -7.03 26.06 -9.28
CA ILE A 198 -5.95 27.04 -9.44
C ILE A 198 -6.12 27.77 -10.79
N PHE A 199 -6.43 27.03 -11.86
CA PHE A 199 -6.62 27.63 -13.19
C PHE A 199 -7.98 28.29 -13.41
N SER A 200 -9.05 27.82 -12.75
CA SER A 200 -10.38 28.47 -12.84
C SER A 200 -10.50 29.76 -12.00
N SER A 201 -9.63 29.95 -11.00
CA SER A 201 -9.62 31.15 -10.15
C SER A 201 -8.71 32.27 -10.63
N GLY A 202 -8.03 32.12 -11.79
CA GLY A 202 -7.21 33.19 -12.40
C GLY A 202 -5.93 33.52 -11.63
N GLY A 203 -5.48 32.66 -10.71
CA GLY A 203 -4.26 32.87 -9.95
C GLY A 203 -3.01 32.57 -10.79
N THR A 204 -2.25 33.62 -11.12
CA THR A 204 -0.85 33.50 -11.57
C THR A 204 0.02 32.96 -10.42
N ILE A 205 0.83 31.95 -10.73
CA ILE A 205 1.91 31.41 -9.87
C ILE A 205 2.96 32.50 -9.64
#